data_AF-A0AAX4P5L2-F1
#
_entry.id   AF-A0AAX4P5L2-F1
#
_cell.length_a   1.000
_cell.length_b   1.000
_cell.length_c   1.000
_cell.angle_alpha   90.00
_cell.angle_beta   90.00
_cell.angle_gamma   90.00
#
_symmetry.space_group_name_H-M   'P 1'
#
loop_
_entity.id
_entity.type
_entity.pdbx_description
1 polymer ?
#
loop_
_entity_poly.entity_id
_entity_poly.type
_entity_poly.pdbx_seq_one_letter_code
_entity_poly.pdbx_strand_id
1 'polypeptide(L)'
;MFGFGGRGAATAAGASTCSRHANGLAFRASVRGCAVRGAPAHNVADAAGAAKVETTSRVKLRFKRMGRKKRPFYRLVAIDSRRKREGLALEELGYYNPLTKETHLNAESIQKWIKDGAEPSDTVASLLKKAMPAFAEK
;
A
#
# COMPACT_ATOMS: atom_id res chain seq x y z
N MET A 1 40.56 -7.89 -32.13
CA MET A 1 40.27 -9.03 -33.04
C MET A 1 40.07 -10.24 -32.13
N PHE A 2 38.95 -10.93 -32.01
CA PHE A 2 37.84 -11.28 -32.89
C PHE A 2 36.52 -11.08 -32.09
N GLY A 3 35.40 -10.60 -32.62
CA GLY A 3 34.82 -10.92 -33.91
C GLY A 3 33.91 -12.15 -33.81
N PHE A 4 32.82 -12.09 -33.03
CA PHE A 4 31.70 -13.02 -33.15
C PHE A 4 30.44 -12.23 -33.49
N GLY A 5 30.30 -11.97 -34.79
CA GLY A 5 28.99 -11.76 -35.38
C GLY A 5 28.31 -13.10 -35.62
N GLY A 6 26.98 -13.08 -35.57
CA GLY A 6 26.20 -13.80 -36.57
C GLY A 6 25.00 -14.59 -36.07
N ARG A 7 23.88 -14.27 -36.73
CA ARG A 7 22.72 -15.12 -37.07
C ARG A 7 21.63 -15.16 -35.97
N GLY A 8 20.36 -14.87 -36.25
CA GLY A 8 19.63 -14.67 -37.49
C GLY A 8 18.20 -15.22 -37.33
N ALA A 9 17.27 -14.69 -38.13
CA ALA A 9 15.91 -15.19 -38.44
C ALA A 9 14.88 -15.23 -37.28
N ALA A 10 13.83 -14.39 -37.29
CA ALA A 10 12.62 -14.44 -38.14
C ALA A 10 11.65 -15.58 -37.77
N THR A 11 10.51 -15.23 -37.18
CA THR A 11 9.24 -15.94 -37.38
C THR A 11 8.08 -14.96 -37.28
N ALA A 12 7.33 -14.88 -38.38
CA ALA A 12 6.05 -14.21 -38.51
C ALA A 12 4.95 -14.98 -37.77
N ALA A 13 4.00 -14.26 -37.17
CA ALA A 13 2.69 -14.80 -36.80
C ALA A 13 1.63 -13.74 -37.13
N GLY A 14 1.11 -13.82 -38.35
CA GLY A 14 -0.21 -13.30 -38.67
C GLY A 14 -1.22 -14.44 -38.54
N ALA A 15 -2.37 -14.18 -37.93
CA ALA A 15 -3.65 -14.76 -38.34
C ALA A 15 -4.82 -14.17 -37.55
N SER A 16 -5.91 -13.94 -38.28
CA SER A 16 -7.30 -13.99 -37.83
C SER A 16 -7.93 -12.70 -37.26
N THR A 17 -8.08 -11.68 -38.12
CA THR A 17 -9.30 -10.85 -38.05
C THR A 17 -10.42 -11.61 -38.76
N CYS A 18 -11.04 -12.53 -38.03
CA CYS A 18 -12.27 -13.17 -38.47
C CYS A 18 -13.41 -12.16 -38.31
N SER A 19 -13.86 -11.67 -39.46
CA SER A 19 -15.13 -10.98 -39.66
C SER A 19 -16.26 -11.71 -38.94
N ARG A 20 -16.91 -11.02 -38.01
CA ARG A 20 -18.26 -11.40 -37.55
C ARG A 20 -19.23 -10.32 -37.96
N HIS A 21 -19.78 -10.53 -39.15
CA HIS A 21 -21.13 -10.12 -39.49
C HIS A 21 -22.09 -10.63 -38.39
N ALA A 22 -22.71 -9.72 -37.66
CA ALA A 22 -23.89 -10.02 -36.86
C ALA A 22 -24.96 -9.01 -37.22
N ASN A 23 -25.99 -9.54 -37.88
CA ASN A 23 -27.14 -8.84 -38.41
C ASN A 23 -27.95 -8.16 -37.31
N GLY A 24 -28.69 -7.14 -37.74
CA GLY A 24 -29.48 -6.26 -36.92
C GLY A 24 -30.52 -6.95 -36.04
N LEU A 25 -30.72 -6.37 -34.86
CA LEU A 25 -31.92 -6.52 -34.05
C LEU A 25 -32.20 -5.17 -33.38
N ALA A 26 -33.27 -4.55 -33.88
CA ALA A 26 -34.19 -3.66 -33.17
C ALA A 26 -33.60 -2.59 -32.22
N PHE A 27 -33.27 -1.42 -32.77
CA PHE A 27 -33.13 -0.20 -31.96
C PHE A 27 -34.41 0.64 -32.06
N ARG A 28 -35.35 0.36 -31.16
CA ARG A 28 -36.42 1.28 -30.77
C ARG A 28 -36.50 1.31 -29.25
N ALA A 29 -35.58 2.02 -28.62
CA ALA A 29 -35.72 2.46 -27.24
C ALA A 29 -36.05 3.95 -27.24
N SER A 30 -37.35 4.20 -27.12
CA SER A 30 -37.98 5.50 -27.02
C SER A 30 -37.84 6.04 -25.59
N VAL A 31 -37.14 7.17 -25.49
CA VAL A 31 -37.56 8.38 -24.75
C VAL A 31 -37.65 8.31 -23.21
N ARG A 32 -36.75 9.11 -22.60
CA ARG A 32 -36.86 9.94 -21.38
C ARG A 32 -37.06 9.23 -20.03
N GLY A 33 -35.98 9.31 -19.26
CA GLY A 33 -35.99 9.24 -17.80
C GLY A 33 -34.79 9.98 -17.22
N CYS A 34 -34.67 11.28 -17.55
CA CYS A 34 -33.70 12.16 -16.90
C CYS A 34 -34.17 12.39 -15.46
N ALA A 35 -33.52 11.73 -14.51
CA ALA A 35 -33.62 12.05 -13.09
C ALA A 35 -32.20 12.12 -12.52
N VAL A 36 -31.53 13.24 -12.80
CA VAL A 36 -30.39 13.72 -12.02
C VAL A 36 -30.92 14.05 -10.63
N ARG A 37 -30.93 13.07 -9.73
CA ARG A 37 -30.95 13.35 -8.30
C ARG A 37 -29.50 13.57 -7.90
N GLY A 38 -29.23 14.82 -7.51
CA GLY A 38 -27.92 15.34 -7.18
C GLY A 38 -27.13 14.41 -6.27
N ALA A 39 -25.90 14.13 -6.70
CA ALA A 39 -24.89 13.55 -5.84
C ALA A 39 -24.37 14.65 -4.91
N PRO A 40 -24.57 14.54 -3.58
CA PRO A 40 -23.74 15.30 -2.66
C PRO A 40 -22.30 14.80 -2.78
N ALA A 41 -21.42 15.70 -3.22
CA ALA A 41 -20.00 15.59 -2.97
C ALA A 41 -19.74 15.64 -1.44
N HIS A 42 -18.54 15.23 -1.04
CA HIS A 42 -17.97 15.24 0.32
C HIS A 42 -18.47 14.18 1.34
N ASN A 43 -17.73 13.06 1.32
CA ASN A 43 -17.20 12.30 2.45
C ASN A 43 -18.13 11.45 3.31
N VAL A 44 -18.47 10.24 2.83
CA VAL A 44 -18.45 9.01 3.65
C VAL A 44 -18.07 7.79 2.77
N ALA A 45 -16.79 7.71 2.39
CA ALA A 45 -16.13 6.45 2.04
C ALA A 45 -15.15 6.19 3.21
N ASP A 46 -15.09 5.06 3.89
CA ASP A 46 -15.21 3.68 3.46
C ASP A 46 -15.71 2.83 4.64
N ALA A 47 -16.88 2.21 4.47
CA ALA A 47 -17.25 1.03 5.23
C ALA A 47 -16.61 -0.19 4.55
N ALA A 48 -15.29 -0.35 4.72
CA ALA A 48 -14.56 -1.53 4.26
C ALA A 48 -14.10 -2.35 5.47
N GLY A 49 -14.77 -3.49 5.63
CA GLY A 49 -14.46 -4.65 6.45
C GLY A 49 -13.20 -4.59 7.31
N ALA A 50 -13.46 -4.52 8.60
CA ALA A 50 -12.56 -4.94 9.66
C ALA A 50 -11.94 -6.31 9.37
N ALA A 51 -10.69 -6.34 8.89
CA ALA A 51 -9.78 -7.42 9.22
C ALA A 51 -9.40 -7.21 10.68
N LYS A 52 -10.27 -7.70 11.57
CA LYS A 52 -10.11 -7.71 13.02
C LYS A 52 -8.81 -8.44 13.33
N VAL A 53 -7.72 -7.69 13.53
CA VAL A 53 -6.49 -8.27 14.06
C VAL A 53 -6.80 -8.69 15.47
N GLU A 54 -6.78 -10.00 15.68
CA GLU A 54 -7.05 -10.61 16.97
C GLU A 54 -6.02 -10.11 17.98
N THR A 55 -6.49 -9.28 18.91
CA THR A 55 -5.78 -8.84 20.09
C THR A 55 -5.41 -10.07 20.91
N THR A 56 -4.16 -10.54 20.84
CA THR A 56 -3.58 -11.37 21.90
C THR A 56 -2.09 -11.12 22.03
N SER A 57 -1.82 -10.15 22.92
CA SER A 57 -0.63 -9.98 23.76
C SER A 57 0.73 -9.90 23.06
N ARG A 58 1.25 -8.66 23.03
CA ARG A 58 2.64 -8.25 22.69
C ARG A 58 2.88 -7.81 21.24
N VAL A 59 2.10 -6.84 20.77
CA VAL A 59 2.35 -6.09 19.54
C VAL A 59 3.36 -4.97 19.79
N LYS A 60 4.36 -4.85 18.92
CA LYS A 60 5.38 -3.80 18.96
C LYS A 60 5.41 -3.03 17.65
N LEU A 61 5.61 -1.71 17.75
CA LEU A 61 5.95 -0.88 16.60
C LEU A 61 7.47 -0.91 16.42
N ARG A 62 7.94 -1.48 15.31
CA ARG A 62 9.36 -1.66 15.04
C ARG A 62 9.72 -1.37 13.59
N PHE A 63 11.01 -1.10 13.34
CA PHE A 63 11.50 -0.89 11.99
C PHE A 63 11.92 -2.20 11.32
N LYS A 64 11.39 -2.42 10.12
CA LYS A 64 11.87 -3.43 9.18
C LYS A 64 12.94 -2.80 8.30
N ARG A 65 14.15 -3.35 8.31
CA ARG A 65 15.20 -2.93 7.36
C ARG A 65 14.89 -3.51 5.99
N MET A 66 15.03 -2.66 4.99
CA MET A 66 14.97 -2.93 3.57
C MET A 66 16.17 -2.23 2.90
N GLY A 67 16.36 -2.51 1.62
CA GLY A 67 17.38 -1.85 0.81
C GLY A 67 18.68 -2.64 0.69
N ARG A 68 19.67 -1.99 0.06
CA ARG A 68 20.95 -2.61 -0.31
C ARG A 68 22.04 -2.24 0.71
N LYS A 69 23.20 -2.89 0.60
CA LYS A 69 24.40 -2.49 1.35
C LYS A 69 24.69 -1.00 1.09
N LYS A 70 25.01 -0.24 2.15
CA LYS A 70 25.21 1.23 2.14
C LYS A 70 23.99 2.07 1.71
N ARG A 71 22.83 1.47 1.47
CA ARG A 71 21.56 2.16 1.16
C ARG A 71 20.41 1.57 1.99
N PRO A 72 20.40 1.80 3.31
CA PRO A 72 19.33 1.31 4.18
C PRO A 72 18.04 2.09 3.96
N PHE A 73 16.92 1.38 3.95
CA PHE A 73 15.56 1.92 3.93
C PHE A 73 14.78 1.24 5.06
N TYR A 74 14.06 1.98 5.90
CA TYR A 74 13.34 1.39 7.02
C TYR A 74 11.83 1.56 6.82
N ARG A 75 11.05 0.48 7.01
CA ARG A 75 9.59 0.56 7.10
C ARG A 75 9.15 0.48 8.56
N LEU A 76 8.22 1.33 8.95
CA LEU A 76 7.56 1.25 10.25
C LEU A 76 6.41 0.26 10.16
N VAL A 77 6.46 -0.80 10.97
CA VAL A 77 5.48 -1.89 10.92
C VAL A 77 4.93 -2.20 12.31
N ALA A 78 3.63 -2.49 12.38
CA ALA A 78 2.99 -3.10 13.53
C ALA A 78 3.08 -4.62 13.41
N ILE A 79 3.63 -5.29 14.42
CA ILE A 79 3.87 -6.73 14.38
C ILE A 79 3.96 -7.31 15.79
N ASP A 80 3.62 -8.58 15.94
CA ASP A 80 3.89 -9.32 17.16
C ASP A 80 5.40 -9.41 17.42
N SER A 81 5.81 -9.11 18.65
CA SER A 81 7.18 -9.20 19.15
C SER A 81 7.89 -10.53 18.83
N ARG A 82 7.15 -11.66 18.83
CA ARG A 82 7.68 -13.02 18.63
C ARG A 82 8.12 -13.27 17.18
N ARG A 83 7.66 -12.46 16.22
CA ARG A 83 7.97 -12.64 14.80
C ARG A 83 9.39 -12.18 14.47
N LYS A 84 9.98 -12.74 13.40
CA LYS A 84 11.27 -12.31 12.82
C LYS A 84 11.26 -10.83 12.41
N ARG A 85 12.43 -10.16 12.41
CA ARG A 85 12.57 -8.72 12.08
C ARG A 85 11.92 -8.34 10.74
N GLU A 86 12.06 -9.18 9.72
CA GLU A 86 11.57 -8.93 8.36
C GLU A 86 10.32 -9.77 8.02
N GLY A 87 9.67 -10.37 9.03
CA GLY A 87 8.49 -11.22 8.87
C GLY A 87 7.22 -10.48 8.43
N LEU A 88 6.11 -11.22 8.44
CA LEU A 88 4.79 -10.72 8.08
C LEU A 88 4.31 -9.68 9.09
N ALA A 89 4.05 -8.46 8.61
CA ALA A 89 3.47 -7.38 9.39
C ALA A 89 1.95 -7.50 9.45
N LEU A 90 1.35 -6.95 10.51
CA LEU A 90 -0.09 -6.77 10.63
C LEU A 90 -0.53 -5.58 9.76
N GLU A 91 0.16 -4.45 9.94
CA GLU A 91 -0.06 -3.23 9.17
C GLU A 91 1.26 -2.49 8.92
N GLU A 92 1.41 -1.89 7.75
CA GLU A 92 2.50 -0.96 7.43
C GLU A 92 2.08 0.47 7.78
N LEU A 93 2.75 1.09 8.75
CA LEU A 93 2.39 2.42 9.27
C LEU A 93 3.15 3.55 8.59
N GLY A 94 4.18 3.23 7.81
CA GLY A 94 4.99 4.22 7.12
C GLY A 94 6.41 3.76 6.82
N TYR A 95 7.27 4.72 6.51
CA TYR A 95 8.68 4.47 6.25
C TYR A 95 9.56 5.65 6.65
N TYR A 96 10.84 5.33 6.85
CA TYR A 96 11.91 6.25 7.14
C TYR A 96 13.12 5.94 6.24
N ASN A 97 13.54 6.95 5.47
CA ASN A 97 14.75 6.89 4.70
C ASN A 97 15.85 7.73 5.37
N PRO A 98 16.92 7.13 5.92
CA PRO A 98 18.00 7.88 6.55
C PRO A 98 18.88 8.66 5.56
N LEU A 99 18.87 8.31 4.27
CA LEU A 99 19.68 8.99 3.25
C LEU A 99 19.06 10.32 2.82
N THR A 100 17.76 10.29 2.49
CA THR A 100 17.01 11.49 2.09
C THR A 100 16.37 12.20 3.29
N LYS A 101 16.40 11.57 4.48
CA LYS A 101 15.72 12.01 5.71
C LYS A 101 14.19 12.14 5.55
N GLU A 102 13.64 11.55 4.50
CA GLU A 102 12.19 11.52 4.26
C GLU A 102 11.52 10.56 5.24
N THR A 103 10.46 11.06 5.88
CA THR A 103 9.63 10.32 6.82
C THR A 103 8.19 10.42 6.39
N HIS A 104 7.58 9.28 6.10
CA HIS A 104 6.15 9.21 5.82
C HIS A 104 5.52 8.35 6.91
N LEU A 105 4.63 8.95 7.68
CA LEU A 105 3.98 8.33 8.83
C LEU A 105 2.46 8.52 8.72
N ASN A 106 1.73 7.42 8.84
CA ASN A 106 0.27 7.44 8.86
C ASN A 106 -0.19 7.69 10.30
N ALA A 107 -0.40 8.97 10.65
CA ALA A 107 -0.75 9.40 12.00
C ALA A 107 -1.99 8.67 12.56
N GLU A 108 -3.03 8.48 11.74
CA GLU A 108 -4.28 7.85 12.17
C GLU A 108 -4.09 6.39 12.58
N SER A 109 -3.45 5.59 11.73
CA SER A 109 -3.16 4.18 12.03
C SER A 109 -2.26 4.05 13.25
N ILE A 110 -1.22 4.88 13.36
CA ILE A 110 -0.29 4.85 14.51
C ILE A 110 -1.05 5.10 15.82
N GLN A 111 -1.93 6.11 15.83
CA GLN A 111 -2.75 6.40 17.01
C GLN A 111 -3.68 5.25 17.38
N LYS A 112 -4.26 4.55 16.41
CA LYS A 112 -5.09 3.36 16.66
C LYS A 112 -4.29 2.28 17.38
N TRP A 113 -3.14 1.88 16.83
CA TRP A 113 -2.29 0.85 17.44
C TRP A 113 -1.80 1.19 18.85
N ILE A 114 -1.51 2.47 19.11
CA ILE A 114 -1.07 2.90 20.44
C ILE A 114 -2.23 2.88 21.44
N LYS A 115 -3.44 3.25 21.02
CA LYS A 115 -4.67 3.08 21.82
C LYS A 115 -4.94 1.61 22.13
N ASP A 116 -4.66 0.73 21.17
CA ASP A 116 -4.80 -0.73 21.31
C ASP A 116 -3.70 -1.37 22.18
N GLY A 117 -2.74 -0.58 22.68
CA GLY A 117 -1.70 -1.03 23.60
C GLY A 117 -0.42 -1.53 22.93
N ALA A 118 -0.13 -1.13 21.69
CA ALA A 118 1.14 -1.44 21.05
C ALA A 118 2.29 -0.63 21.68
N GLU A 119 3.38 -1.32 22.00
CA GLU A 119 4.60 -0.69 22.53
C GLU A 119 5.51 -0.21 21.38
N PRO A 120 5.81 1.10 21.26
CA PRO A 120 6.82 1.57 20.32
C PRO A 120 8.24 1.29 20.81
N SER A 121 9.16 1.00 19.89
CA SER A 121 10.60 0.98 20.18
C SER A 121 11.15 2.39 20.41
N ASP A 122 12.23 2.54 21.17
CA ASP A 122 12.82 3.85 21.54
C ASP A 122 13.10 4.77 20.34
N THR A 123 13.62 4.22 19.25
CA THR A 123 13.87 4.98 18.01
C THR A 123 12.57 5.42 17.34
N VAL A 124 11.52 4.59 17.40
CA VAL A 124 10.19 4.92 16.87
C VAL A 124 9.58 6.02 17.73
N ALA A 125 9.65 5.92 19.06
CA ALA A 125 9.17 6.96 19.97
C ALA A 125 9.89 8.29 19.71
N SER A 126 11.22 8.25 19.51
CA SER A 126 12.01 9.44 19.15
C SER A 126 11.61 10.02 17.79
N LEU A 127 11.25 9.17 16.82
CA LEU A 127 10.78 9.62 15.51
C LEU A 127 9.39 10.27 15.62
N LEU A 128 8.48 9.65 16.38
CA LEU A 128 7.13 10.17 16.61
C LEU A 128 7.17 11.51 17.33
N LYS A 129 8.01 11.67 18.36
CA LYS A 129 8.20 12.96 19.06
C LYS A 129 8.67 14.08 18.13
N LYS A 130 9.50 13.76 17.12
CA LYS A 130 9.99 14.73 16.12
C LYS A 130 8.95 15.09 15.07
N ALA A 131 8.20 14.09 14.60
CA ALA A 131 7.20 14.28 13.54
C ALA A 131 5.88 14.83 14.08
N MET A 132 5.52 14.48 15.32
CA MET A 132 4.24 14.77 15.95
C MET A 132 4.48 15.20 17.41
N PRO A 133 4.58 16.51 17.71
CA PRO A 133 4.83 16.98 19.07
C PRO A 133 3.69 16.63 20.05
N ALA A 134 2.47 16.43 19.54
CA ALA A 134 1.30 16.04 20.34
C ALA A 134 1.40 14.65 20.98
N PHE A 135 2.43 13.85 20.66
CA PHE A 135 2.62 12.49 21.20
C PHE A 135 3.54 12.45 22.45
N ALA A 136 4.13 13.57 22.86
CA ALA A 136 5.26 13.57 23.79
C ALA A 136 4.91 13.38 25.29
N GLU A 137 3.64 13.42 25.68
CA GLU A 137 3.23 13.54 27.10
C GLU A 137 2.81 12.23 27.79
N LYS A 138 3.34 11.08 27.37
CA LYS A 138 3.09 9.79 28.04
C LYS A 138 4.35 9.13 28.54
#